data_AF-A0A6N8JFL4-F1
#
_entry.id   AF-A0A6N8JFL4-F1
#
_cell.length_a   1.000
_cell.length_b   1.000
_cell.length_c   1.000
_cell.angle_alpha   90.00
_cell.angle_beta   90.00
_cell.angle_gamma   90.00
#
_symmetry.space_group_name_H-M   'P 1'
#
loop_
_entity.id
_entity.type
_entity.pdbx_description
1 polymer ?
#
loop_
_entity_poly.entity_id
_entity_poly.type
_entity_poly.pdbx_seq_one_letter_code
_entity_poly.pdbx_strand_id
1 'polypeptide(L)'
;MKKLLIFISFFTLSTAQAKERKKNKEKTRHHLSIFHKKKKKVVSLPAAYLAPDVDTISISASDSNNINHMLSVLESELGKPYRRGAIGPDRFDCSGLIKYGFSHIGWILPRRATDIGQLGQTITTESCSPGDLLFFSGRRRSKNKKISHVGCVYKVEDGKIFMIHSSDQGVNITDITNSRYYQERLIYAKRLFEADSTSSIIPAELPCN
;
A
#
# COMPACT_ATOMS: atom_id res chain seq x y z
N MET A 1 -50.90 -9.89 -43.45
CA MET A 1 -50.79 -11.36 -43.26
C MET A 1 -49.69 -11.91 -44.16
N LYS A 2 -48.60 -12.41 -43.58
CA LYS A 2 -47.73 -13.47 -44.11
C LYS A 2 -46.71 -13.80 -43.02
N LYS A 3 -46.95 -14.94 -42.36
CA LYS A 3 -46.09 -15.55 -41.35
C LYS A 3 -44.90 -16.16 -42.07
N LEU A 4 -43.68 -15.90 -41.60
CA LEU A 4 -42.50 -16.69 -41.98
C LEU A 4 -41.84 -17.19 -40.69
N LEU A 5 -42.14 -18.45 -40.40
CA LEU A 5 -41.49 -19.29 -39.40
C LEU A 5 -40.23 -19.87 -40.04
N ILE A 6 -39.07 -19.67 -39.43
CA ILE A 6 -37.89 -20.51 -39.63
C ILE A 6 -37.39 -20.96 -38.25
N PHE A 7 -37.60 -22.25 -37.99
CA PHE A 7 -36.94 -23.05 -36.95
C PHE A 7 -35.49 -23.35 -37.36
N ILE A 8 -34.73 -23.96 -36.43
CA ILE A 8 -33.38 -24.58 -36.57
C ILE A 8 -32.29 -23.62 -36.04
N SER A 9 -31.46 -23.92 -35.03
CA SER A 9 -31.07 -25.19 -34.39
C SER A 9 -30.62 -24.94 -32.94
N PHE A 10 -30.93 -25.91 -32.08
CA PHE A 10 -30.27 -26.13 -30.79
C PHE A 10 -28.74 -26.22 -30.96
N PHE A 11 -27.98 -25.27 -30.40
CA PHE A 11 -26.54 -25.43 -30.23
C PHE A 11 -26.27 -25.92 -28.81
N THR A 12 -25.90 -27.18 -28.73
CA THR A 12 -25.57 -27.91 -27.51
C THR A 12 -24.26 -27.42 -26.90
N LEU A 13 -24.23 -27.49 -25.56
CA LEU A 13 -23.09 -27.47 -24.65
C LEU A 13 -21.70 -27.65 -25.30
N SER A 14 -20.82 -26.66 -25.12
CA SER A 14 -19.37 -26.87 -25.14
C SER A 14 -18.77 -26.37 -23.82
N THR A 15 -18.71 -27.29 -22.86
CA THR A 15 -17.98 -27.19 -21.60
C THR A 15 -16.48 -27.36 -21.87
N ALA A 16 -15.81 -26.33 -22.37
CA ALA A 16 -14.39 -26.41 -22.69
C ALA A 16 -13.59 -25.14 -22.29
N GLN A 17 -13.85 -24.57 -21.12
CA GLN A 17 -12.99 -23.50 -20.56
C GLN A 17 -12.73 -23.68 -19.05
N ALA A 18 -12.39 -24.91 -18.64
CA ALA A 18 -12.08 -25.24 -17.23
C ALA A 18 -10.84 -26.14 -17.05
N LYS A 19 -10.00 -26.36 -18.09
CA LYS A 19 -8.94 -27.38 -18.06
C LYS A 19 -7.48 -26.89 -18.19
N GLU A 20 -7.20 -25.58 -18.15
CA GLU A 20 -5.80 -25.09 -18.20
C GLU A 20 -5.28 -24.42 -16.92
N ARG A 21 -6.08 -24.33 -15.86
CA ARG A 21 -5.62 -23.83 -14.54
C ARG A 21 -4.95 -24.89 -13.64
N LYS A 22 -4.67 -26.10 -14.13
CA LYS A 22 -4.27 -27.25 -13.29
C LYS A 22 -2.88 -27.86 -13.52
N LYS A 23 -2.01 -27.30 -14.38
CA LYS A 23 -0.71 -27.95 -14.68
C LYS A 23 0.57 -27.25 -14.18
N ASN A 24 0.48 -26.19 -13.38
CA ASN A 24 1.68 -25.58 -12.78
C ASN A 24 1.63 -25.39 -11.26
N LYS A 25 0.77 -26.17 -10.59
CA LYS A 25 0.64 -26.20 -9.11
C LYS A 25 1.30 -27.43 -8.47
N GLU A 26 2.17 -28.10 -9.23
CA GLU A 26 2.67 -29.45 -8.88
C GLU A 26 4.19 -29.59 -9.09
N LYS A 27 4.96 -28.57 -8.71
CA LYS A 27 6.44 -28.68 -8.70
C LYS A 27 7.17 -28.10 -7.50
N THR A 28 6.48 -27.81 -6.40
CA THR A 28 7.12 -27.47 -5.11
C THR A 28 6.41 -28.21 -3.99
N ARG A 29 6.51 -29.54 -4.05
CA ARG A 29 5.99 -30.48 -3.05
C ARG A 29 7.09 -31.45 -2.58
N HIS A 30 8.29 -30.94 -2.32
CA HIS A 30 9.30 -31.70 -1.59
C HIS A 30 10.12 -30.73 -0.76
N HIS A 31 9.79 -30.63 0.53
CA HIS A 31 10.70 -30.80 1.65
C HIS A 31 10.07 -30.17 2.92
N LEU A 32 9.06 -30.86 3.46
CA LEU A 32 8.50 -30.57 4.77
C LEU A 32 8.59 -31.84 5.61
N SER A 33 9.69 -32.00 6.32
CA SER A 33 9.78 -32.71 7.60
C SER A 33 11.22 -32.61 8.08
N ILE A 34 11.43 -32.07 9.29
CA ILE A 34 11.96 -32.82 10.44
C ILE A 34 11.66 -31.96 11.68
N PHE A 35 10.72 -32.45 12.50
CA PHE A 35 10.62 -32.10 13.91
C PHE A 35 11.87 -32.61 14.63
N HIS A 36 12.56 -31.80 15.44
CA HIS A 36 13.23 -32.31 16.63
C HIS A 36 13.19 -31.28 17.78
N LYS A 37 12.48 -31.72 18.81
CA LYS A 37 12.27 -31.16 20.15
C LYS A 37 13.57 -31.15 20.95
N LYS A 38 13.97 -30.01 21.51
CA LYS A 38 14.91 -30.00 22.66
C LYS A 38 14.61 -28.83 23.59
N LYS A 39 14.00 -29.15 24.73
CA LYS A 39 13.85 -28.25 25.89
C LYS A 39 15.26 -27.83 26.35
N LYS A 40 15.49 -26.52 26.49
CA LYS A 40 16.69 -26.01 27.15
C LYS A 40 16.31 -25.28 28.44
N LYS A 41 17.10 -25.63 29.44
CA LYS A 41 17.07 -25.32 30.86
C LYS A 41 17.19 -23.81 31.07
N VAL A 42 16.31 -23.25 31.90
CA VAL A 42 16.39 -21.87 32.39
C VAL A 42 17.66 -21.77 33.22
N VAL A 43 18.59 -20.92 32.81
CA VAL A 43 19.74 -20.49 33.60
C VAL A 43 19.53 -19.01 33.88
N SER A 44 19.23 -18.70 35.13
CA SER A 44 19.18 -17.35 35.68
C SER A 44 20.60 -16.78 35.78
N LEU A 45 20.84 -15.61 35.19
CA LEU A 45 22.03 -14.78 35.43
C LEU A 45 21.58 -13.31 35.54
N PRO A 46 22.34 -12.49 36.29
CA PRO A 46 21.79 -11.53 37.24
C PRO A 46 21.34 -10.20 36.64
N ALA A 47 20.48 -9.52 37.40
CA ALA A 47 20.04 -8.15 37.20
C ALA A 47 21.21 -7.16 37.32
N ALA A 48 21.80 -6.77 36.19
CA ALA A 48 22.52 -5.51 36.02
C ALA A 48 22.92 -5.36 34.54
N TYR A 49 22.03 -4.76 33.74
CA TYR A 49 22.49 -4.03 32.55
C TYR A 49 21.55 -2.84 32.36
N LEU A 50 22.17 -1.66 32.36
CA LEU A 50 21.54 -0.35 32.20
C LEU A 50 20.68 -0.36 30.93
N ALA A 51 19.43 0.11 31.05
CA ALA A 51 18.54 0.26 29.91
C ALA A 51 19.18 1.25 28.91
N PRO A 52 19.35 0.89 27.62
CA PRO A 52 19.65 1.89 26.61
C PRO A 52 18.42 2.76 26.41
N ASP A 53 18.66 4.07 26.35
CA ASP A 53 17.68 5.12 26.08
C ASP A 53 16.84 4.78 24.84
N VAL A 54 15.58 5.17 24.90
CA VAL A 54 14.60 4.93 23.84
C VAL A 54 14.96 5.80 22.64
N ASP A 55 15.65 5.21 21.67
CA ASP A 55 15.96 5.86 20.39
C ASP A 55 14.66 6.29 19.71
N THR A 56 14.42 7.60 19.74
CA THR A 56 13.37 8.22 18.95
C THR A 56 13.87 8.19 17.52
N ILE A 57 13.37 7.23 16.74
CA ILE A 57 13.70 6.98 15.34
C ILE A 57 13.61 8.31 14.56
N SER A 58 14.75 8.94 14.32
CA SER A 58 14.85 10.18 13.57
C SER A 58 14.81 9.86 12.08
N ILE A 59 13.71 10.22 11.43
CA ILE A 59 13.64 10.28 9.96
C ILE A 59 14.87 11.04 9.48
N SER A 60 15.63 10.49 8.52
CA SER A 60 16.83 11.16 8.04
C SER A 60 16.47 12.56 7.52
N ALA A 61 17.32 13.57 7.74
CA ALA A 61 17.02 14.94 7.29
C ALA A 61 16.75 15.02 5.77
N SER A 62 17.36 14.11 5.01
CA SER A 62 17.11 13.92 3.58
C SER A 62 15.67 13.45 3.29
N ASP A 63 15.18 12.46 4.03
CA ASP A 63 13.81 11.94 3.87
C ASP A 63 12.77 12.98 4.24
N SER A 64 13.02 13.77 5.28
CA SER A 64 12.12 14.87 5.67
C SER A 64 12.04 15.93 4.56
N ASN A 65 13.16 16.30 3.94
CA ASN A 65 13.18 17.22 2.80
C ASN A 65 12.45 16.64 1.58
N ASN A 66 12.64 15.36 1.29
CA ASN A 66 11.93 14.67 0.21
C ASN A 66 10.42 14.64 0.47
N ILE A 67 9.98 14.28 1.68
CA ILE A 67 8.57 14.27 2.05
C ILE A 67 7.97 15.67 1.86
N ASN A 68 8.62 16.72 2.36
CA ASN A 68 8.14 18.09 2.21
C ASN A 68 8.05 18.52 0.74
N HIS A 69 9.07 18.19 -0.06
CA HIS A 69 9.06 18.49 -1.49
C HIS A 69 7.93 17.74 -2.22
N MET A 70 7.75 16.46 -1.94
CA MET A 70 6.65 15.66 -2.48
C MET A 70 5.29 16.26 -2.10
N LEU A 71 5.08 16.64 -0.84
CA LEU A 71 3.83 17.24 -0.38
C LEU A 71 3.56 18.58 -1.05
N SER A 72 4.59 19.43 -1.22
CA SER A 72 4.50 20.69 -1.97
C SER A 72 4.12 20.46 -3.43
N VAL A 73 4.70 19.44 -4.08
CA VAL A 73 4.30 19.04 -5.44
C VAL A 73 2.83 18.65 -5.45
N LEU A 74 2.39 17.76 -4.56
CA LEU A 74 0.99 17.32 -4.49
C LEU A 74 0.03 18.50 -4.26
N GLU A 75 0.41 19.45 -3.40
CA GLU A 75 -0.36 20.65 -3.11
C GLU A 75 -0.50 21.57 -4.32
N SER A 76 0.55 21.70 -5.14
CA SER A 76 0.49 22.47 -6.39
C SER A 76 -0.49 21.91 -7.42
N GLU A 77 -0.93 20.67 -7.24
CA GLU A 77 -1.89 19.99 -8.10
C GLU A 77 -3.36 20.17 -7.65
N LEU A 78 -3.61 20.88 -6.55
CA LEU A 78 -4.96 21.13 -6.02
C LEU A 78 -5.92 21.69 -7.08
N GLY A 79 -7.16 21.20 -7.07
CA GLY A 79 -8.21 21.59 -8.01
C GLY A 79 -8.15 20.91 -9.37
N LYS A 80 -7.04 20.24 -9.74
CA LYS A 80 -6.94 19.55 -11.03
C LYS A 80 -7.97 18.41 -11.14
N PRO A 81 -8.65 18.24 -12.29
CA PRO A 81 -9.79 17.34 -12.39
C PRO A 81 -9.36 15.87 -12.39
N TYR A 82 -10.27 15.03 -11.87
CA TYR A 82 -10.07 13.59 -11.90
C TYR A 82 -10.37 13.00 -13.29
N ARG A 83 -9.50 12.08 -13.73
CA ARG A 83 -9.73 11.22 -14.89
C ARG A 83 -9.11 9.86 -14.61
N ARG A 84 -9.94 8.82 -14.59
CA ARG A 84 -9.49 7.42 -14.44
C ARG A 84 -8.35 7.11 -15.43
N GLY A 85 -7.26 6.55 -14.94
CA GLY A 85 -6.09 6.20 -15.72
C GLY A 85 -5.08 7.35 -15.88
N ALA A 86 -5.42 8.59 -15.56
CA ALA A 86 -4.52 9.73 -15.75
C ALA A 86 -3.40 9.80 -14.70
N ILE A 87 -2.25 10.34 -15.09
CA ILE A 87 -0.99 10.37 -14.31
C ILE A 87 -0.43 11.82 -14.24
N GLY A 88 -1.20 12.82 -14.68
CA GLY A 88 -0.77 14.22 -14.73
C GLY A 88 -0.17 14.68 -16.06
N PRO A 89 0.29 15.95 -16.14
CA PRO A 89 0.13 16.95 -15.09
C PRO A 89 -1.25 17.65 -15.12
N ASP A 90 -2.06 17.48 -16.17
CA ASP A 90 -3.33 18.23 -16.28
C ASP A 90 -4.50 17.58 -15.54
N ARG A 91 -4.44 16.26 -15.37
CA ARG A 91 -5.51 15.43 -14.76
C ARG A 91 -4.91 14.23 -14.07
N PHE A 92 -5.56 13.77 -12.99
CA PHE A 92 -5.08 12.63 -12.22
C PHE A 92 -6.17 11.60 -11.96
N ASP A 93 -5.79 10.35 -11.72
CA ASP A 93 -6.56 9.52 -10.80
C ASP A 93 -5.82 9.36 -9.47
N CYS A 94 -6.44 8.66 -8.53
CA CYS A 94 -5.92 8.53 -7.18
C CYS A 94 -4.47 8.00 -7.12
N SER A 95 -4.16 6.94 -7.87
CA SER A 95 -2.80 6.37 -7.85
C SER A 95 -1.84 7.09 -8.80
N GLY A 96 -2.36 7.73 -9.84
CA GLY A 96 -1.60 8.61 -10.72
C GLY A 96 -1.05 9.83 -9.98
N LEU A 97 -1.86 10.46 -9.13
CA LEU A 97 -1.42 11.59 -8.29
C LEU A 97 -0.28 11.17 -7.34
N ILE A 98 -0.44 10.04 -6.65
CA ILE A 98 0.59 9.53 -5.73
C ILE A 98 1.88 9.21 -6.49
N LYS A 99 1.78 8.51 -7.62
CA LYS A 99 2.95 8.21 -8.46
C LYS A 99 3.64 9.50 -8.94
N TYR A 100 2.88 10.53 -9.30
CA TYR A 100 3.40 11.82 -9.73
C TYR A 100 4.18 12.52 -8.61
N GLY A 101 3.62 12.63 -7.40
CA GLY A 101 4.34 13.20 -6.26
C GLY A 101 5.65 12.46 -5.96
N PHE A 102 5.58 11.13 -5.84
CA PHE A 102 6.77 10.31 -5.55
C PHE A 102 7.84 10.37 -6.65
N SER A 103 7.48 10.57 -7.92
CA SER A 103 8.49 10.71 -8.98
C SER A 103 9.34 11.98 -8.85
N HIS A 104 8.84 13.04 -8.20
CA HIS A 104 9.59 14.29 -8.00
C HIS A 104 10.68 14.18 -6.92
N ILE A 105 10.67 13.08 -6.18
CA ILE A 105 11.68 12.74 -5.19
C ILE A 105 12.46 11.48 -5.59
N GLY A 106 12.38 11.09 -6.86
CA GLY A 106 13.14 9.97 -7.43
C GLY A 106 12.53 8.58 -7.22
N TRP A 107 11.33 8.46 -6.66
CA TRP A 107 10.68 7.17 -6.41
C TRP A 107 9.80 6.72 -7.60
N ILE A 108 10.03 5.49 -8.07
CA ILE A 108 9.25 4.89 -9.16
C ILE A 108 8.20 3.95 -8.58
N LEU A 109 6.98 4.47 -8.37
CA LEU A 109 5.88 3.65 -7.87
C LEU A 109 5.16 2.87 -8.98
N PRO A 110 4.60 1.68 -8.68
CA PRO A 110 3.73 0.97 -9.61
C PRO A 110 2.45 1.76 -9.88
N ARG A 111 1.79 1.46 -11.00
CA ARG A 111 0.66 2.28 -11.46
C ARG A 111 -0.60 2.13 -10.60
N ARG A 112 -0.87 0.93 -10.07
CA ARG A 112 -2.16 0.62 -9.43
C ARG A 112 -2.05 0.79 -7.92
N ALA A 113 -3.08 1.37 -7.31
CA ALA A 113 -3.18 1.48 -5.85
C ALA A 113 -3.01 0.12 -5.12
N THR A 114 -3.47 -0.98 -5.73
CA THR A 114 -3.28 -2.35 -5.18
C THR A 114 -1.83 -2.75 -5.06
N ASP A 115 -0.99 -2.30 -5.99
CA ASP A 115 0.41 -2.70 -6.09
C ASP A 115 1.25 -1.78 -5.20
N ILE A 116 0.91 -0.48 -5.16
CA ILE A 116 1.50 0.47 -4.20
C ILE A 116 1.24 -0.01 -2.76
N GLY A 117 0.05 -0.53 -2.46
CA GLY A 117 -0.30 -1.05 -1.14
C GLY A 117 0.49 -2.30 -0.69
N GLN A 118 1.28 -2.90 -1.57
CA GLN A 118 2.19 -4.01 -1.22
C GLN A 118 3.57 -3.52 -0.78
N LEU A 119 3.88 -2.24 -1.01
CA LEU A 119 5.15 -1.63 -0.65
C LEU A 119 5.12 -1.10 0.79
N GLY A 120 6.32 -0.92 1.34
CA GLY A 120 6.52 -0.27 2.64
C GLY A 120 5.94 -1.01 3.85
N GLN A 121 6.15 -0.41 5.01
CA GLN A 121 5.69 -0.93 6.29
C GLN A 121 4.22 -0.56 6.52
N THR A 122 3.44 -1.51 7.04
CA THR A 122 2.08 -1.20 7.52
C THR A 122 2.17 -0.47 8.85
N ILE A 123 1.52 0.68 8.95
CA ILE A 123 1.47 1.49 10.17
C ILE A 123 0.03 1.58 10.69
N THR A 124 -0.11 1.88 11.98
CA THR A 124 -1.43 2.14 12.57
C THR A 124 -1.90 3.54 12.21
N THR A 125 -3.21 3.79 12.25
CA THR A 125 -3.76 5.11 11.90
C THR A 125 -3.26 6.19 12.86
N GLU A 126 -3.03 5.84 14.12
CA GLU A 126 -2.56 6.74 15.18
C GLU A 126 -1.08 7.12 15.02
N SER A 127 -0.31 6.33 14.27
CA SER A 127 1.11 6.59 13.97
C SER A 127 1.33 7.24 12.61
N CYS A 128 0.24 7.59 11.91
CA CYS A 128 0.33 8.30 10.64
C CYS A 128 1.04 9.64 10.79
N SER A 129 1.89 9.94 9.82
CA SER A 129 2.65 11.17 9.70
C SER A 129 2.57 11.67 8.25
N PRO A 130 2.85 12.97 8.01
CA PRO A 130 2.90 13.51 6.65
C PRO A 130 3.76 12.64 5.72
N GLY A 131 3.27 12.37 4.51
CA GLY A 131 3.92 11.51 3.53
C GLY A 131 3.47 10.04 3.54
N ASP A 132 2.83 9.56 4.60
CA ASP A 132 2.29 8.21 4.63
C ASP A 132 1.12 8.02 3.65
N LEU A 133 0.87 6.79 3.23
CA LEU A 133 -0.17 6.45 2.27
C LEU A 133 -1.35 5.76 2.94
N LEU A 134 -2.56 6.26 2.68
CA LEU A 134 -3.81 5.73 3.20
C LEU A 134 -4.54 4.94 2.11
N PHE A 135 -4.94 3.71 2.40
CA PHE A 135 -5.61 2.83 1.43
C PHE A 135 -7.06 2.55 1.81
N PHE A 136 -7.96 2.71 0.85
CA PHE A 136 -9.40 2.57 1.08
C PHE A 136 -10.08 1.55 0.18
N SER A 137 -11.06 0.87 0.76
CA SER A 137 -11.98 -0.03 0.07
C SER A 137 -12.98 0.73 -0.80
N GLY A 138 -13.65 0.03 -1.72
CA GLY A 138 -14.64 0.62 -2.63
C GLY A 138 -15.96 1.00 -1.94
N ARG A 139 -16.81 1.77 -2.65
CA ARG A 139 -18.16 2.16 -2.18
C ARG A 139 -19.07 0.96 -1.88
N ARG A 140 -18.89 -0.13 -2.63
CA ARG A 140 -19.69 -1.34 -2.46
C ARG A 140 -19.22 -2.07 -1.21
N ARG A 141 -20.13 -2.21 -0.22
CA ARG A 141 -19.91 -3.06 0.96
C ARG A 141 -19.61 -4.48 0.47
N SER A 142 -18.38 -4.91 0.70
CA SER A 142 -17.86 -6.23 0.35
C SER A 142 -17.19 -6.79 1.58
N LYS A 143 -17.46 -8.07 1.90
CA LYS A 143 -16.74 -8.78 2.98
C LYS A 143 -15.23 -8.80 2.71
N ASN A 144 -14.85 -8.82 1.43
CA ASN A 144 -13.47 -8.70 1.00
C ASN A 144 -13.18 -7.24 0.64
N LYS A 145 -12.66 -6.47 1.60
CA LYS A 145 -12.19 -5.09 1.40
C LYS A 145 -10.98 -5.11 0.45
N LYS A 146 -11.22 -4.86 -0.84
CA LYS A 146 -10.16 -4.67 -1.85
C LYS A 146 -9.81 -3.20 -1.97
N ILE A 147 -8.52 -2.88 -2.10
CA ILE A 147 -8.05 -1.52 -2.37
C ILE A 147 -8.73 -1.00 -3.65
N SER A 148 -9.30 0.20 -3.53
CA SER A 148 -9.95 0.92 -4.64
C SER A 148 -9.49 2.37 -4.76
N HIS A 149 -8.90 2.91 -3.69
CA HIS A 149 -8.51 4.31 -3.58
C HIS A 149 -7.27 4.43 -2.71
N VAL A 150 -6.46 5.44 -2.98
CA VAL A 150 -5.26 5.78 -2.23
C VAL A 150 -5.16 7.30 -2.10
N GLY A 151 -4.63 7.77 -0.99
CA GLY A 151 -4.24 9.17 -0.79
C GLY A 151 -2.98 9.26 0.07
N CYS A 152 -2.41 10.45 0.15
CA CYS A 152 -1.25 10.73 0.98
C CYS A 152 -1.66 11.57 2.19
N VAL A 153 -1.14 11.25 3.37
CA VAL A 153 -1.29 12.10 4.56
C VAL A 153 -0.58 13.41 4.27
N TYR A 154 -1.35 14.49 4.21
CA TYR A 154 -0.86 15.84 3.96
C TYR A 154 -0.41 16.50 5.26
N LYS A 155 -1.24 16.43 6.31
CA LYS A 155 -0.88 16.90 7.64
C LYS A 155 -1.63 16.13 8.73
N VAL A 156 -1.05 16.14 9.94
CA VAL A 156 -1.70 15.68 11.17
C VAL A 156 -1.69 16.84 12.17
N GLU A 157 -2.88 17.24 12.63
CA GLU A 157 -3.06 18.43 13.47
C GLU A 157 -4.22 18.17 14.43
N ASP A 158 -4.01 18.40 15.73
CA ASP A 158 -5.00 18.16 16.79
C ASP A 158 -5.66 16.76 16.75
N GLY A 159 -4.85 15.73 16.45
CA GLY A 159 -5.33 14.35 16.30
C GLY A 159 -6.17 14.08 15.04
N LYS A 160 -6.31 15.07 14.15
CA LYS A 160 -6.99 14.94 12.85
C LYS A 160 -5.98 14.65 11.76
N ILE A 161 -6.36 13.76 10.85
CA ILE A 161 -5.54 13.39 9.69
C ILE A 161 -6.17 14.01 8.45
N PHE A 162 -5.40 14.85 7.78
CA PHE A 162 -5.78 15.46 6.51
C PHE A 162 -5.06 14.72 5.39
N MET A 163 -5.81 14.28 4.39
CA MET A 163 -5.30 13.51 3.26
C MET A 163 -5.43 14.32 1.97
N ILE A 164 -4.35 14.44 1.21
CA ILE A 164 -4.38 14.90 -0.18
C ILE A 164 -4.59 13.72 -1.13
N HIS A 165 -5.56 13.84 -2.03
CA HIS A 165 -5.87 12.79 -3.00
C HIS A 165 -6.64 13.32 -4.21
N SER A 166 -6.69 12.53 -5.29
CA SER A 166 -7.55 12.80 -6.45
C SER A 166 -8.83 11.97 -6.38
N SER A 167 -9.99 12.59 -6.20
CA SER A 167 -11.32 11.96 -6.18
C SER A 167 -12.24 12.51 -7.27
N ASP A 168 -13.51 12.13 -7.26
CA ASP A 168 -14.53 12.72 -8.15
C ASP A 168 -14.65 14.25 -8.04
N GLN A 169 -14.13 14.88 -6.99
CA GLN A 169 -14.03 16.34 -6.84
C GLN A 169 -12.68 16.92 -7.31
N GLY A 170 -11.88 16.16 -8.05
CA GLY A 170 -10.52 16.55 -8.42
C GLY A 170 -9.50 16.30 -7.30
N VAL A 171 -8.33 16.92 -7.41
CA VAL A 171 -7.31 16.91 -6.35
C VAL A 171 -7.76 17.82 -5.21
N ASN A 172 -7.94 17.26 -4.02
CA ASN A 172 -8.39 17.99 -2.83
C ASN A 172 -7.74 17.42 -1.57
N ILE A 173 -7.84 18.20 -0.48
CA ILE A 173 -7.48 17.80 0.86
C ILE A 173 -8.76 17.51 1.65
N THR A 174 -8.83 16.34 2.29
CA THR A 174 -9.98 15.94 3.11
C THR A 174 -9.54 15.57 4.52
N ASP A 175 -10.26 16.05 5.54
CA ASP A 175 -10.21 15.52 6.91
C ASP A 175 -10.84 14.12 6.93
N ILE A 176 -10.00 13.10 7.07
CA ILE A 176 -10.46 11.71 7.12
C ILE A 176 -10.92 11.30 8.53
N THR A 177 -10.47 11.99 9.57
CA THR A 177 -10.85 11.73 10.97
C THR A 177 -12.31 12.07 11.20
N ASN A 178 -12.83 13.13 10.58
CA ASN A 178 -14.25 13.52 10.70
C ASN A 178 -15.13 13.05 9.54
N SER A 179 -14.60 12.23 8.63
CA SER A 179 -15.36 11.72 7.49
C SER A 179 -15.75 10.26 7.68
N ARG A 180 -17.01 10.02 8.06
CA ARG A 180 -17.57 8.66 8.16
C ARG A 180 -17.32 7.82 6.90
N TYR A 181 -17.40 8.45 5.72
CA TYR A 181 -17.14 7.80 4.44
C TYR A 181 -15.72 7.22 4.36
N TYR A 182 -14.71 7.97 4.79
CA TYR A 182 -13.32 7.50 4.78
C TYR A 182 -13.03 6.55 5.93
N GLN A 183 -13.56 6.80 7.14
CA GLN A 183 -13.41 5.93 8.30
C GLN A 183 -13.92 4.51 8.04
N GLU A 184 -15.14 4.36 7.52
CA GLU A 184 -15.73 3.02 7.26
C GLU A 184 -14.92 2.22 6.22
N ARG A 185 -14.18 2.93 5.36
CA ARG A 185 -13.53 2.37 4.18
C ARG A 185 -12.03 2.21 4.30
N LEU A 186 -11.39 2.84 5.29
CA LEU A 186 -9.97 2.69 5.55
C LEU A 186 -9.65 1.19 5.74
N ILE A 187 -8.60 0.74 5.06
CA ILE A 187 -8.09 -0.64 5.15
C ILE A 187 -6.84 -0.64 6.02
N TYR A 188 -5.84 0.16 5.66
CA TYR A 188 -4.60 0.35 6.41
C TYR A 188 -3.83 1.56 5.87
N ALA A 189 -2.79 1.96 6.61
CA ALA A 189 -1.80 2.96 6.20
C ALA A 189 -0.45 2.29 5.89
N LYS A 190 0.34 2.88 4.99
CA LYS A 190 1.70 2.44 4.65
C LYS A 190 2.68 3.59 4.77
N ARG A 191 3.85 3.30 5.33
CA ARG A 191 5.03 4.18 5.28
C ARG A 191 6.04 3.60 4.31
N LEU A 192 6.48 4.42 3.36
CA LEU A 192 7.45 4.02 2.33
C LEU A 192 8.88 4.47 2.67
N PHE A 193 9.03 5.58 3.40
CA PHE A 193 10.33 6.05 3.88
C PHE A 193 10.68 5.26 5.14
N GLU A 194 11.74 4.47 5.04
CA GLU A 194 12.27 3.74 6.17
C GLU A 194 12.98 4.73 7.09
N ALA A 195 12.74 4.61 8.39
CA ALA A 195 13.71 5.09 9.35
C ALA A 195 14.34 3.82 9.91
N ASP A 196 15.48 3.47 9.31
CA ASP A 196 16.36 2.33 9.55
C ASP A 196 15.71 1.11 10.23
N SER A 197 15.28 0.13 9.42
CA SER A 197 15.21 -1.24 9.91
C SER A 197 16.65 -1.77 10.00
N THR A 198 17.19 -1.81 11.21
CA THR A 198 18.36 -2.63 11.59
C THR A 198 18.02 -4.12 11.44
N SER A 199 17.82 -4.57 10.20
CA SER A 199 17.79 -5.98 9.85
C SER A 199 18.59 -6.15 8.57
N SER A 200 19.72 -6.86 8.68
CA SER A 200 20.69 -7.22 7.64
C SER A 200 21.81 -6.23 7.31
N ILE A 201 22.61 -5.85 8.32
CA ILE A 201 24.04 -5.60 8.10
C ILE A 201 24.80 -6.61 8.97
N ILE A 202 25.22 -7.72 8.37
CA ILE A 202 26.43 -8.42 8.83
C ILE A 202 27.57 -7.71 8.07
N PRO A 203 28.54 -7.06 8.75
CA PRO A 203 29.75 -6.62 8.08
C PRO A 203 30.41 -7.86 7.46
N ALA A 204 30.67 -7.82 6.17
CA ALA A 204 31.55 -8.80 5.56
C ALA A 204 32.93 -8.64 6.22
N GLU A 205 33.26 -9.50 7.19
CA GLU A 205 34.65 -9.68 7.54
C GLU A 205 35.36 -10.26 6.32
N LEU A 206 36.29 -9.45 5.80
CA LEU A 206 37.27 -9.87 4.79
C LEU A 206 38.08 -11.03 5.38
N PRO A 207 38.17 -12.20 4.72
CA PRO A 207 39.17 -13.18 5.12
C PRO A 207 40.55 -12.64 4.76
N CYS A 208 41.37 -12.36 5.78
CA CYS A 208 42.81 -12.41 5.63
C CYS A 208 43.22 -13.84 5.26
N ASN A 209 43.83 -14.01 4.09
CA ASN A 209 44.95 -14.91 3.84
C ASN A 209 45.62 -14.54 2.53
#